data_AF-A0A963XE57-F1
#
_entry.id   AF-A0A963XE57-F1
#
_cell.length_a   1.000
_cell.length_b   1.000
_cell.length_c   1.000
_cell.angle_alpha   90.00
_cell.angle_beta   90.00
_cell.angle_gamma   90.00
#
_symmetry.space_group_name_H-M   'P 1'
#
loop_
_entity.id
_entity.type
_entity.pdbx_description
1 polymer ?
#
loop_
_entity_poly.entity_id
_entity_poly.type
_entity_poly.pdbx_seq_one_letter_code
_entity_poly.pdbx_strand_id
1 'polypeptide(L)'
;MADILFWPPLPTRERLFDQFFRSVWHFLPAVEKFDRLVFPYAGDDVMLLDQAQIVDMASVYLSRDFDPAIAGYAGQFKNKIAIVPDQTGDPAAYQGPLAGIIVWYTGDAALNGAARAIAERTGAELVWADIETVQQETLMLIRFAFTLYPKKQIDDLLSRSVHLFFLHLKRWHGRGVSAFGNGPSLQEVIGRRVDPGPTVRMICNSTIADPKARAHLKPEVLFCGDPVQHCGCSLYAGRFRADLATAMAEDENRVLITQLGFVPYLHAALPPSTHDRIVGVGNDRTAQFNVDLTSSFYTAATANIFTMLVLPVAFSIAKEVDIYGCDGQPFAQATKPWGHAQEDDYMSKMAVTHRVHPGFWQRNYAEELISYYDDMDDLLAAAEKAGRTVRNRTPSYVPALAKRFRPL
;
A
#
# COMPACT_ATOMS: atom_id res chain seq x y z
N MET A 1 -24.77 -0.66 -12.15
CA MET A 1 -23.66 -1.11 -11.29
C MET A 1 -23.87 -2.61 -11.10
N ALA A 2 -23.01 -3.31 -10.38
CA ALA A 2 -23.17 -4.75 -10.16
C ALA A 2 -22.77 -5.09 -8.72
N ASP A 3 -23.25 -6.24 -8.24
CA ASP A 3 -22.91 -6.74 -6.91
C ASP A 3 -21.49 -7.34 -6.88
N ILE A 4 -20.90 -7.43 -5.69
CA ILE A 4 -19.63 -8.10 -5.43
C ILE A 4 -19.90 -9.24 -4.46
N LEU A 5 -19.56 -10.47 -4.86
CA LEU A 5 -19.84 -11.67 -4.08
C LEU A 5 -18.64 -12.07 -3.23
N PHE A 6 -18.85 -12.37 -1.95
CA PHE A 6 -17.88 -13.07 -1.12
C PHE A 6 -18.12 -14.57 -1.21
N TRP A 7 -17.05 -15.33 -1.49
CA TRP A 7 -17.14 -16.78 -1.70
C TRP A 7 -15.98 -17.50 -1.03
N PRO A 8 -16.20 -18.68 -0.40
CA PRO A 8 -17.46 -19.43 -0.21
C PRO A 8 -18.41 -18.81 0.85
N PRO A 9 -19.56 -19.43 1.16
CA PRO A 9 -20.38 -19.00 2.29
C PRO A 9 -19.59 -18.99 3.60
N LEU A 10 -19.84 -17.96 4.41
CA LEU A 10 -19.16 -17.71 5.67
C LEU A 10 -19.70 -18.66 6.75
N PRO A 11 -18.85 -19.48 7.40
CA PRO A 11 -19.32 -20.57 8.25
C PRO A 11 -19.72 -20.10 9.66
N THR A 12 -19.25 -18.93 10.10
CA THR A 12 -19.47 -18.42 11.45
C THR A 12 -19.68 -16.90 11.45
N ARG A 13 -20.39 -16.41 12.46
CA ARG A 13 -20.63 -14.97 12.67
C ARG A 13 -19.32 -14.18 12.79
N GLU A 14 -18.33 -14.75 13.47
CA GLU A 14 -16.99 -14.16 13.61
C GLU A 14 -16.32 -13.96 12.24
N ARG A 15 -16.34 -14.98 11.38
CA ARG A 15 -15.78 -14.88 10.03
C ARG A 15 -16.55 -13.89 9.16
N LEU A 16 -17.88 -13.88 9.27
CA LEU A 16 -18.72 -12.90 8.59
C LEU A 16 -18.34 -11.46 8.96
N PHE A 17 -18.20 -11.15 10.25
CA PHE A 17 -17.89 -9.79 10.67
C PHE A 17 -16.42 -9.40 10.47
N ASP A 18 -15.49 -10.34 10.53
CA ASP A 18 -14.10 -10.10 10.08
C ASP A 18 -14.07 -9.67 8.60
N GLN A 19 -14.72 -10.43 7.72
CA GLN A 19 -14.79 -10.11 6.29
C GLN A 19 -15.56 -8.81 6.03
N PHE A 20 -16.65 -8.56 6.76
CA PHE A 20 -17.38 -7.30 6.68
C PHE A 20 -16.47 -6.10 6.92
N PHE A 21 -15.71 -6.04 8.03
CA PHE A 21 -14.87 -4.87 8.30
C PHE A 21 -13.66 -4.74 7.37
N ARG A 22 -13.07 -5.86 6.93
CA ARG A 22 -12.07 -5.83 5.85
C ARG A 22 -12.64 -5.17 4.61
N SER A 23 -13.87 -5.52 4.27
CA SER A 23 -14.56 -4.99 3.10
C SER A 23 -14.92 -3.52 3.24
N VAL A 24 -15.38 -3.10 4.43
CA VAL A 24 -15.62 -1.69 4.73
C VAL A 24 -14.38 -0.86 4.40
N TRP A 25 -13.20 -1.32 4.79
CA TRP A 25 -11.95 -0.64 4.45
C TRP A 25 -11.57 -0.77 2.97
N HIS A 26 -11.46 -1.99 2.44
CA HIS A 26 -10.95 -2.23 1.09
C HIS A 26 -11.85 -1.65 -0.01
N PHE A 27 -13.16 -1.53 0.24
CA PHE A 27 -14.10 -0.94 -0.71
C PHE A 27 -14.49 0.49 -0.36
N LEU A 28 -13.97 1.08 0.72
CA LEU A 28 -14.28 2.46 1.12
C LEU A 28 -14.15 3.45 -0.03
N PRO A 29 -13.04 3.46 -0.81
CA PRO A 29 -12.91 4.44 -1.88
C PRO A 29 -13.91 4.20 -3.02
N ALA A 30 -14.39 2.96 -3.18
CA ALA A 30 -15.23 2.53 -4.28
C ALA A 30 -16.70 2.31 -3.87
N VAL A 31 -17.12 2.79 -2.69
CA VAL A 31 -18.47 2.50 -2.13
C VAL A 31 -19.62 2.88 -3.07
N GLU A 32 -19.42 3.92 -3.88
CA GLU A 32 -20.39 4.38 -4.89
C GLU A 32 -20.21 3.73 -6.27
N LYS A 33 -19.38 2.70 -6.40
CA LYS A 33 -19.02 2.06 -7.68
C LYS A 33 -19.60 0.66 -7.86
N PHE A 34 -20.20 0.12 -6.82
CA PHE A 34 -20.90 -1.17 -6.83
C PHE A 34 -22.29 -1.02 -6.21
N ASP A 35 -23.16 -1.99 -6.48
CA ASP A 35 -24.51 -2.01 -5.92
C ASP A 35 -24.46 -2.49 -4.47
N ARG A 36 -24.06 -3.75 -4.24
CA ARG A 36 -23.91 -4.33 -2.90
C ARG A 36 -22.70 -5.26 -2.78
N LEU A 37 -22.18 -5.37 -1.57
CA LEU A 37 -21.34 -6.48 -1.13
C LEU A 37 -22.26 -7.58 -0.61
N VAL A 38 -22.17 -8.77 -1.21
CA VAL A 38 -23.02 -9.92 -0.91
C VAL A 38 -22.21 -10.93 -0.11
N PHE A 39 -22.66 -11.20 1.12
CA PHE A 39 -22.06 -12.15 2.05
C PHE A 39 -23.00 -13.34 2.25
N PRO A 40 -22.80 -14.46 1.54
CA PRO A 40 -23.50 -15.70 1.86
C PRO A 40 -23.04 -16.17 3.24
N TYR A 41 -24.00 -16.52 4.10
CA TYR A 41 -23.73 -16.85 5.49
C TYR A 41 -24.51 -18.09 5.90
N ALA A 42 -23.80 -19.06 6.49
CA ALA A 42 -24.36 -20.35 6.86
C ALA A 42 -25.25 -20.30 8.12
N GLY A 43 -25.15 -19.23 8.92
CA GLY A 43 -26.02 -19.01 10.08
C GLY A 43 -27.30 -18.25 9.75
N ASP A 44 -28.28 -18.31 10.66
CA ASP A 44 -29.57 -17.63 10.57
C ASP A 44 -29.74 -16.48 11.59
N ASP A 45 -28.82 -16.37 12.55
CA ASP A 45 -28.84 -15.47 13.70
C ASP A 45 -28.77 -13.98 13.38
N VAL A 46 -28.46 -13.62 12.14
CA VAL A 46 -28.42 -12.23 11.66
C VAL A 46 -29.50 -11.89 10.64
N MET A 47 -30.31 -12.88 10.21
CA MET A 47 -31.24 -12.74 9.09
C MET A 47 -32.48 -11.91 9.40
N LEU A 48 -32.81 -11.76 10.68
CA LEU A 48 -33.95 -10.96 11.15
C LEU A 48 -33.55 -9.54 11.55
N LEU A 49 -32.25 -9.22 11.51
CA LEU A 49 -31.73 -7.91 11.89
C LEU A 49 -31.79 -6.96 10.71
N ASP A 50 -32.17 -5.71 10.98
CA ASP A 50 -31.96 -4.65 10.00
C ASP A 50 -30.46 -4.26 9.91
N GLN A 51 -30.10 -3.45 8.92
CA GLN A 51 -28.71 -3.08 8.70
C GLN A 51 -28.08 -2.29 9.86
N ALA A 52 -28.85 -1.46 10.56
CA ALA A 52 -28.31 -0.72 11.70
C ALA A 52 -27.99 -1.69 12.84
N GLN A 53 -28.90 -2.62 13.12
CA GLN A 53 -28.69 -3.69 14.09
C GLN A 53 -27.51 -4.60 13.73
N ILE A 54 -27.32 -4.91 12.44
CA ILE A 54 -26.16 -5.66 11.95
C ILE A 54 -24.87 -4.90 12.22
N VAL A 55 -24.80 -3.61 11.90
CA VAL A 55 -23.60 -2.79 12.12
C VAL A 55 -23.29 -2.64 13.62
N ASP A 56 -24.30 -2.38 14.44
CA ASP A 56 -24.17 -2.29 15.89
C ASP A 56 -23.65 -3.61 16.47
N MET A 57 -24.22 -4.75 16.04
CA MET A 57 -23.74 -6.06 16.46
C MET A 57 -22.32 -6.33 15.97
N ALA A 58 -22.01 -6.01 14.70
CA ALA A 58 -20.70 -6.21 14.11
C ALA A 58 -19.63 -5.43 14.89
N SER A 59 -19.93 -4.23 15.38
CA SER A 59 -18.97 -3.40 16.12
C SER A 59 -18.30 -4.12 17.30
N VAL A 60 -19.00 -5.04 17.96
CA VAL A 60 -18.50 -5.86 19.07
C VAL A 60 -17.47 -6.90 18.61
N TYR A 61 -17.52 -7.28 17.33
CA TYR A 61 -16.61 -8.22 16.67
C TYR A 61 -15.47 -7.53 15.92
N LEU A 62 -15.39 -6.20 15.95
CA LEU A 62 -14.23 -5.52 15.38
C LEU A 62 -12.96 -5.98 16.12
N SER A 63 -12.08 -6.65 15.39
CA SER A 63 -10.82 -7.11 15.95
C SER A 63 -10.02 -5.94 16.52
N ARG A 64 -9.46 -6.11 17.71
CA ARG A 64 -8.51 -5.15 18.32
C ARG A 64 -7.26 -4.89 17.45
N ASP A 65 -7.02 -5.78 16.49
CA ASP A 65 -5.92 -5.72 15.55
C ASP A 65 -6.25 -4.90 14.30
N PHE A 66 -7.50 -4.47 14.12
CA PHE A 66 -7.92 -3.58 13.04
C PHE A 66 -7.78 -2.10 13.45
N ASP A 67 -7.68 -1.23 12.46
CA ASP A 67 -7.79 0.21 12.67
C ASP A 67 -9.20 0.55 13.20
N PRO A 68 -9.33 1.12 14.42
CA PRO A 68 -10.63 1.46 14.99
C PRO A 68 -11.43 2.47 14.16
N ALA A 69 -10.78 3.25 13.29
CA ALA A 69 -11.46 4.18 12.38
C ALA A 69 -12.41 3.44 11.40
N ILE A 70 -12.17 2.17 11.12
CA ILE A 70 -12.97 1.36 10.18
C ILE A 70 -14.43 1.26 10.63
N ALA A 71 -14.70 1.14 11.93
CA ALA A 71 -16.07 1.16 12.44
C ALA A 71 -16.82 2.44 12.07
N GLY A 72 -16.13 3.59 12.08
CA GLY A 72 -16.69 4.89 11.69
C GLY A 72 -17.08 4.96 10.21
N TYR A 73 -16.51 4.12 9.36
CA TYR A 73 -16.84 4.07 7.93
C TYR A 73 -18.00 3.14 7.60
N ALA A 74 -18.37 2.22 8.50
CA ALA A 74 -19.44 1.23 8.26
C ALA A 74 -20.78 1.89 7.89
N GLY A 75 -21.06 3.08 8.42
CA GLY A 75 -22.26 3.86 8.08
C GLY A 75 -22.36 4.23 6.59
N GLN A 76 -21.23 4.37 5.89
CA GLN A 76 -21.22 4.66 4.44
C GLN A 76 -21.69 3.46 3.61
N PHE A 77 -21.67 2.26 4.18
CA PHE A 77 -22.13 1.04 3.54
C PHE A 77 -23.62 0.76 3.82
N LYS A 78 -24.36 1.73 4.35
CA LYS A 78 -25.82 1.63 4.47
C LYS A 78 -26.43 1.37 3.09
N ASN A 79 -27.26 0.35 2.98
CA ASN A 79 -27.85 -0.17 1.74
C ASN A 79 -26.85 -0.81 0.75
N LYS A 80 -25.57 -0.92 1.11
CA LYS A 80 -24.51 -1.53 0.29
C LYS A 80 -24.13 -2.94 0.74
N ILE A 81 -24.82 -3.50 1.73
CA ILE A 81 -24.53 -4.82 2.30
C ILE A 81 -25.76 -5.71 2.17
N ALA A 82 -25.55 -6.91 1.65
CA ALA A 82 -26.54 -7.97 1.63
C ALA A 82 -25.95 -9.22 2.30
N ILE A 83 -26.45 -9.59 3.46
CA ILE A 83 -26.17 -10.89 4.06
C ILE A 83 -27.30 -11.81 3.62
N VAL A 84 -26.96 -12.91 2.96
CA VAL A 84 -27.95 -13.83 2.38
C VAL A 84 -27.78 -15.22 3.02
N PRO A 85 -28.88 -15.94 3.30
CA PRO A 85 -28.78 -17.32 3.76
C PRO A 85 -27.98 -18.15 2.77
N ASP A 86 -27.10 -19.02 3.27
CA ASP A 86 -26.49 -20.06 2.45
C ASP A 86 -27.60 -20.98 1.92
N GLN A 87 -27.93 -20.87 0.62
CA GLN A 87 -28.93 -21.72 -0.01
C GLN A 87 -28.32 -23.01 -0.55
N THR A 88 -27.30 -23.54 0.16
CA THR A 88 -26.31 -24.53 -0.26
C THR A 88 -25.27 -23.89 -1.16
N GLY A 89 -24.00 -24.29 -1.03
CA GLY A 89 -22.90 -23.85 -1.89
C GLY A 89 -23.05 -24.21 -3.38
N ASP A 90 -24.27 -24.28 -3.91
CA ASP A 90 -24.63 -24.35 -5.31
C ASP A 90 -24.26 -23.05 -6.02
N PRO A 91 -23.24 -23.10 -6.90
CA PRO A 91 -22.85 -21.97 -7.73
C PRO A 91 -24.02 -21.44 -8.56
N ALA A 92 -25.00 -22.26 -8.94
CA ALA A 92 -26.08 -21.91 -9.84
C ALA A 92 -27.10 -20.93 -9.24
N ALA A 93 -27.11 -20.74 -7.91
CA ALA A 93 -27.95 -19.76 -7.23
C ALA A 93 -27.57 -18.30 -7.59
N TYR A 94 -26.33 -18.07 -8.04
CA TYR A 94 -25.83 -16.74 -8.40
C TYR A 94 -25.94 -16.52 -9.91
N GLN A 95 -27.00 -15.80 -10.32
CA GLN A 95 -27.34 -15.55 -11.73
C GLN A 95 -27.35 -14.06 -12.12
N GLY A 96 -27.28 -13.16 -11.14
CA GLY A 96 -27.24 -11.71 -11.39
C GLY A 96 -25.88 -11.24 -11.93
N PRO A 97 -25.82 -10.06 -12.56
CA PRO A 97 -24.55 -9.46 -12.96
C PRO A 97 -23.69 -9.20 -11.72
N LEU A 98 -22.46 -9.70 -11.73
CA LEU A 98 -21.47 -9.51 -10.68
C LEU A 98 -20.28 -8.73 -11.24
N ALA A 99 -19.80 -7.73 -10.51
CA ALA A 99 -18.56 -7.03 -10.84
C ALA A 99 -17.33 -7.89 -10.51
N GLY A 100 -17.39 -8.63 -9.40
CA GLY A 100 -16.32 -9.51 -8.98
C GLY A 100 -16.74 -10.49 -7.90
N ILE A 101 -15.88 -11.49 -7.69
CA ILE A 101 -16.01 -12.52 -6.66
C ILE A 101 -14.74 -12.48 -5.82
N ILE A 102 -14.90 -12.13 -4.55
CA ILE A 102 -13.83 -12.14 -3.56
C ILE A 102 -13.75 -13.54 -2.98
N VAL A 103 -12.71 -14.28 -3.40
CA VAL A 103 -12.42 -15.62 -2.89
C VAL A 103 -11.60 -15.47 -1.61
N TRP A 104 -12.27 -15.48 -0.47
CA TRP A 104 -11.67 -15.25 0.84
C TRP A 104 -11.11 -16.53 1.49
N TYR A 105 -11.42 -17.70 0.92
CA TYR A 105 -10.89 -18.98 1.35
C TYR A 105 -10.49 -19.83 0.15
N THR A 106 -9.26 -20.33 0.17
CA THR A 106 -8.65 -21.08 -0.94
C THR A 106 -8.26 -22.51 -0.56
N GLY A 107 -8.50 -22.92 0.69
CA GLY A 107 -8.10 -24.24 1.20
C GLY A 107 -8.89 -25.42 0.62
N ASP A 108 -9.92 -25.19 -0.20
CA ASP A 108 -10.75 -26.22 -0.81
C ASP A 108 -10.83 -26.05 -2.34
N ALA A 109 -10.34 -27.06 -3.07
CA ALA A 109 -10.29 -27.05 -4.53
C ALA A 109 -11.69 -27.07 -5.18
N ALA A 110 -12.67 -27.72 -4.58
CA ALA A 110 -14.04 -27.77 -5.10
C ALA A 110 -14.71 -26.39 -4.97
N LEU A 111 -14.53 -25.70 -3.83
CA LEU A 111 -15.03 -24.34 -3.64
C LEU A 111 -14.34 -23.34 -4.58
N ASN A 112 -13.04 -23.50 -4.83
CA ASN A 112 -12.31 -22.70 -5.81
C ASN A 112 -12.81 -22.94 -7.25
N GLY A 113 -13.12 -24.19 -7.59
CA GLY A 113 -13.72 -24.56 -8.88
C GLY A 113 -15.11 -23.95 -9.05
N ALA A 114 -15.92 -23.97 -7.99
CA ALA A 114 -17.22 -23.30 -7.94
C ALA A 114 -17.10 -21.79 -8.21
N ALA A 115 -16.18 -21.09 -7.56
CA ALA A 115 -15.95 -19.66 -7.80
C ALA A 115 -15.67 -19.37 -9.28
N ARG A 116 -14.81 -20.19 -9.92
CA ARG A 116 -14.51 -20.08 -11.36
C ARG A 116 -15.75 -20.25 -12.22
N ALA A 117 -16.57 -21.26 -11.93
CA ALA A 117 -17.82 -21.49 -12.66
C ALA A 117 -18.83 -20.33 -12.51
N ILE A 118 -18.89 -19.67 -11.34
CA ILE A 118 -19.71 -18.46 -11.16
C ILE A 118 -19.16 -17.32 -12.02
N ALA A 119 -17.84 -17.07 -11.97
CA ALA A 119 -17.20 -16.01 -12.72
C ALA A 119 -17.35 -16.19 -14.24
N GLU A 120 -17.13 -17.40 -14.77
CA GLU A 120 -17.32 -17.72 -16.19
C GLU A 120 -18.75 -17.44 -16.66
N ARG A 121 -19.75 -17.73 -15.81
CA ARG A 121 -21.16 -17.52 -16.14
C ARG A 121 -21.61 -16.06 -16.04
N THR A 122 -21.08 -15.32 -15.07
CA THR A 122 -21.52 -13.94 -14.76
C THR A 122 -20.63 -12.85 -15.39
N GLY A 123 -19.45 -13.22 -15.88
CA GLY A 123 -18.43 -12.29 -16.37
C GLY A 123 -17.65 -11.58 -15.27
N ALA A 124 -17.81 -12.00 -14.00
CA ALA A 124 -17.19 -11.37 -12.85
C ALA A 124 -15.67 -11.56 -12.81
N GLU A 125 -14.94 -10.55 -12.29
CA GLU A 125 -13.52 -10.68 -11.99
C GLU A 125 -13.29 -11.57 -10.75
N LEU A 126 -12.44 -12.58 -10.86
CA LEU A 126 -12.02 -13.39 -9.71
C LEU A 126 -10.90 -12.71 -8.95
N VAL A 127 -11.12 -12.45 -7.66
CA VAL A 127 -10.14 -11.82 -6.78
C VAL A 127 -9.79 -12.79 -5.67
N TRP A 128 -8.61 -13.40 -5.77
CA TRP A 128 -8.07 -14.28 -4.73
C TRP A 128 -7.55 -13.42 -3.58
N ALA A 129 -8.24 -13.47 -2.44
CA ALA A 129 -8.00 -12.60 -1.30
C ALA A 129 -8.03 -13.35 0.04
N ASP A 130 -7.67 -14.63 0.03
CA ASP A 130 -7.51 -15.43 1.24
C ASP A 130 -6.32 -14.92 2.05
N ILE A 131 -6.62 -14.43 3.25
CA ILE A 131 -5.66 -13.80 4.14
C ILE A 131 -4.61 -14.77 4.67
N GLU A 132 -4.88 -16.08 4.63
CA GLU A 132 -4.00 -17.12 5.16
C GLU A 132 -2.97 -17.59 4.14
N THR A 133 -3.27 -17.51 2.83
CA THR A 133 -2.47 -18.17 1.79
C THR A 133 -2.03 -17.24 0.66
N VAL A 134 -2.74 -16.14 0.42
CA VAL A 134 -2.41 -15.21 -0.67
C VAL A 134 -1.48 -14.13 -0.12
N GLN A 135 -0.23 -14.10 -0.59
CA GLN A 135 0.79 -13.14 -0.12
C GLN A 135 0.50 -11.68 -0.43
N GLN A 136 -0.35 -11.40 -1.42
CA GLN A 136 -0.63 -10.06 -1.93
C GLN A 136 -2.13 -9.75 -1.91
N GLU A 137 -2.86 -10.35 -0.98
CA GLU A 137 -4.31 -10.28 -0.85
C GLU A 137 -4.81 -8.82 -0.79
N THR A 138 -4.12 -7.97 -0.01
CA THR A 138 -4.47 -6.56 0.10
C THR A 138 -4.26 -5.81 -1.22
N LEU A 139 -3.18 -6.12 -1.95
CA LEU A 139 -2.92 -5.52 -3.26
C LEU A 139 -3.94 -5.98 -4.31
N MET A 140 -4.37 -7.24 -4.26
CA MET A 140 -5.40 -7.78 -5.15
C MET A 140 -6.74 -7.07 -4.92
N LEU A 141 -7.14 -6.87 -3.66
CA LEU A 141 -8.35 -6.12 -3.31
C LEU A 141 -8.26 -4.65 -3.74
N ILE A 142 -7.12 -3.98 -3.50
CA ILE A 142 -6.90 -2.59 -3.93
C ILE A 142 -7.01 -2.47 -5.46
N ARG A 143 -6.38 -3.39 -6.20
CA ARG A 143 -6.44 -3.41 -7.66
C ARG A 143 -7.87 -3.59 -8.16
N PHE A 144 -8.59 -4.56 -7.60
CA PHE A 144 -9.99 -4.79 -7.96
C PHE A 144 -10.87 -3.57 -7.63
N ALA A 145 -10.75 -2.99 -6.42
CA ALA A 145 -11.49 -1.78 -6.08
C ALA A 145 -11.19 -0.62 -7.05
N PHE A 146 -9.96 -0.54 -7.55
CA PHE A 146 -9.55 0.43 -8.57
C PHE A 146 -10.14 0.14 -9.96
N THR A 147 -10.38 -1.12 -10.35
CA THR A 147 -11.05 -1.46 -11.62
C THR A 147 -12.52 -1.05 -11.66
N LEU A 148 -13.15 -0.87 -10.49
CA LEU A 148 -14.53 -0.37 -10.38
C LEU A 148 -14.67 1.11 -10.78
N TYR A 149 -13.58 1.86 -10.86
CA TYR A 149 -13.62 3.26 -11.25
C TYR A 149 -13.82 3.40 -12.77
N PRO A 150 -14.70 4.32 -13.22
CA PRO A 150 -14.78 4.64 -14.63
C PRO A 150 -13.42 5.13 -15.15
N LYS A 151 -13.02 4.68 -16.34
CA LYS A 151 -11.73 5.05 -16.97
C LYS A 151 -11.45 6.55 -16.91
N LYS A 152 -12.45 7.39 -17.20
CA LYS A 152 -12.32 8.85 -17.13
C LYS A 152 -11.85 9.35 -15.75
N GLN A 153 -12.36 8.78 -14.66
CA GLN A 153 -11.96 9.18 -13.31
C GLN A 153 -10.51 8.79 -12.99
N ILE A 154 -10.07 7.64 -13.51
CA ILE A 154 -8.67 7.21 -13.41
C ILE A 154 -7.76 8.14 -14.23
N ASP A 155 -8.16 8.47 -15.46
CA ASP A 155 -7.43 9.38 -16.35
C ASP A 155 -7.34 10.80 -15.73
N ASP A 156 -8.42 11.28 -15.11
CA ASP A 156 -8.46 12.57 -14.38
C ASP A 156 -7.53 12.55 -13.15
N LEU A 157 -7.52 11.44 -12.39
CA LEU A 157 -6.64 11.26 -11.22
C LEU A 157 -5.17 11.26 -11.62
N LEU A 158 -4.83 10.55 -12.70
CA LEU A 158 -3.48 10.53 -13.27
C LEU A 158 -3.08 11.93 -13.76
N SER A 159 -3.96 12.60 -14.52
CA SER A 159 -3.70 13.95 -15.04
C SER A 159 -3.47 14.96 -13.92
N ARG A 160 -4.25 14.89 -12.83
CA ARG A 160 -4.03 15.70 -11.63
C ARG A 160 -2.69 15.38 -10.98
N SER A 161 -2.32 14.11 -10.85
CA SER A 161 -1.04 13.71 -10.26
C SER A 161 0.15 14.20 -11.08
N VAL A 162 0.07 14.09 -12.41
CA VAL A 162 1.06 14.67 -13.34
C VAL A 162 1.16 16.18 -13.12
N HIS A 163 0.03 16.89 -13.10
CA HIS A 163 0.02 18.34 -12.90
C HIS A 163 0.69 18.75 -11.58
N LEU A 164 0.34 18.11 -10.47
CA LEU A 164 0.93 18.36 -9.16
C LEU A 164 2.43 18.06 -9.15
N PHE A 165 2.85 16.95 -9.76
CA PHE A 165 4.26 16.61 -9.87
C PHE A 165 5.05 17.71 -10.59
N PHE A 166 4.59 18.18 -11.76
CA PHE A 166 5.25 19.26 -12.50
C PHE A 166 5.22 20.60 -11.77
N LEU A 167 4.18 20.88 -11.00
CA LEU A 167 4.11 22.07 -10.15
C LEU A 167 5.24 22.07 -9.11
N HIS A 168 5.43 20.96 -8.40
CA HIS A 168 6.47 20.83 -7.39
C HIS A 168 7.88 20.68 -7.98
N LEU A 169 8.01 20.03 -9.14
CA LEU A 169 9.29 19.89 -9.84
C LEU A 169 9.93 21.26 -10.12
N LYS A 170 9.13 22.29 -10.45
CA LYS A 170 9.63 23.67 -10.64
C LYS A 170 10.31 24.24 -9.38
N ARG A 171 9.81 23.89 -8.19
CA ARG A 171 10.37 24.31 -6.89
C ARG A 171 11.67 23.56 -6.55
N TRP A 172 11.78 22.32 -6.99
CA TRP A 172 12.92 21.45 -6.71
C TRP A 172 14.05 21.57 -7.74
N HIS A 173 13.75 22.14 -8.91
CA HIS A 173 14.67 22.25 -10.03
C HIS A 173 16.01 22.91 -9.63
N GLY A 174 17.11 22.33 -10.09
CA GLY A 174 18.46 22.85 -9.86
C GLY A 174 19.08 22.48 -8.50
N ARG A 175 18.34 21.82 -7.61
CA ARG A 175 18.86 21.33 -6.31
C ARG A 175 19.28 19.86 -6.43
N GLY A 176 20.30 19.46 -5.67
CA GLY A 176 20.60 18.04 -5.46
C GLY A 176 19.51 17.37 -4.61
N VAL A 177 19.46 16.04 -4.60
CA VAL A 177 18.51 15.27 -3.77
C VAL A 177 19.26 14.47 -2.70
N SER A 178 18.69 14.42 -1.49
CA SER A 178 19.06 13.48 -0.44
C SER A 178 17.88 12.59 -0.10
N ALA A 179 18.02 11.30 -0.41
CA ALA A 179 17.02 10.27 -0.18
C ALA A 179 17.38 9.42 1.04
N PHE A 180 16.48 9.41 2.02
CA PHE A 180 16.67 8.74 3.30
C PHE A 180 15.73 7.54 3.40
N GLY A 181 16.33 6.36 3.51
CA GLY A 181 15.65 5.10 3.80
C GLY A 181 15.18 5.01 5.24
N ASN A 182 15.11 3.79 5.74
CA ASN A 182 14.72 3.51 7.12
C ASN A 182 15.63 2.46 7.78
N GLY A 183 16.80 2.19 7.22
CA GLY A 183 17.80 1.30 7.77
C GLY A 183 18.46 1.85 9.04
N PRO A 184 18.96 0.99 9.94
CA PRO A 184 19.61 1.37 11.20
C PRO A 184 20.65 2.49 11.10
N SER A 185 21.45 2.53 10.03
CA SER A 185 22.50 3.54 9.85
C SER A 185 21.95 4.97 9.78
N LEU A 186 20.66 5.15 9.48
CA LEU A 186 20.01 6.46 9.52
C LEU A 186 20.01 7.06 10.93
N GLN A 187 19.98 6.24 11.98
CA GLN A 187 20.03 6.75 13.35
C GLN A 187 21.34 7.48 13.65
N GLU A 188 22.45 7.07 13.03
CA GLU A 188 23.71 7.80 13.17
C GLU A 188 23.65 9.17 12.49
N VAL A 189 23.03 9.26 11.31
CA VAL A 189 22.82 10.52 10.58
C VAL A 189 22.00 11.51 11.42
N ILE A 190 20.91 11.02 12.02
CA ILE A 190 20.02 11.80 12.89
C ILE A 190 20.74 12.19 14.19
N GLY A 191 21.38 11.22 14.85
CA GLY A 191 22.05 11.41 16.14
C GLY A 191 23.25 12.37 16.07
N ARG A 192 24.02 12.30 14.98
CA ARG A 192 25.14 13.22 14.72
C ARG A 192 24.71 14.54 14.10
N ARG A 193 23.42 14.70 13.80
CA ARG A 193 22.85 15.89 13.15
C ARG A 193 23.58 16.27 11.85
N VAL A 194 23.91 15.26 11.06
CA VAL A 194 24.52 15.46 9.74
C VAL A 194 23.62 16.33 8.88
N ASP A 195 24.18 17.40 8.30
CA ASP A 195 23.47 18.26 7.35
C ASP A 195 23.85 17.88 5.91
N PRO A 196 22.90 17.39 5.09
CA PRO A 196 23.17 17.07 3.68
C PRO A 196 23.25 18.33 2.78
N GLY A 197 23.26 19.53 3.35
CA GLY A 197 23.30 20.79 2.61
C GLY A 197 21.95 21.15 1.96
N PRO A 198 21.95 22.06 0.97
CA PRO A 198 20.75 22.63 0.36
C PRO A 198 20.09 21.70 -0.68
N THR A 199 19.88 20.43 -0.31
CA THR A 199 19.25 19.41 -1.16
C THR A 199 17.74 19.33 -0.93
N VAL A 200 17.02 18.77 -1.88
CA VAL A 200 15.64 18.31 -1.70
C VAL A 200 15.68 17.03 -0.88
N ARG A 201 14.94 17.00 0.24
CA ARG A 201 15.06 15.91 1.22
C ARG A 201 13.83 15.02 1.17
N MET A 202 14.07 13.72 1.03
CA MET A 202 13.05 12.70 0.79
C MET A 202 13.11 11.62 1.85
N ILE A 203 11.98 11.27 2.46
CA ILE A 203 11.90 10.15 3.42
C ILE A 203 10.77 9.19 3.01
N CYS A 204 10.85 7.93 3.43
CA CYS A 204 9.82 6.93 3.12
C CYS A 204 9.38 6.10 4.34
N ASN A 205 8.21 5.47 4.22
CA ASN A 205 7.71 4.44 5.13
C ASN A 205 7.79 4.87 6.61
N SER A 206 8.28 4.01 7.50
CA SER A 206 8.35 4.26 8.95
C SER A 206 9.20 5.48 9.34
N THR A 207 10.11 5.96 8.50
CA THR A 207 10.83 7.23 8.76
C THR A 207 9.86 8.42 8.80
N ILE A 208 8.71 8.34 8.11
CA ILE A 208 7.64 9.35 8.17
C ILE A 208 7.13 9.49 9.59
N ALA A 209 7.04 8.40 10.35
CA ALA A 209 6.51 8.43 11.70
C ALA A 209 7.52 8.93 12.74
N ASP A 210 8.81 9.00 12.42
CA ASP A 210 9.86 9.43 13.35
C ASP A 210 9.91 10.96 13.52
N PRO A 211 9.46 11.52 14.66
CA PRO A 211 9.50 12.97 14.86
C PRO A 211 10.94 13.52 14.93
N LYS A 212 11.92 12.73 15.38
CA LYS A 212 13.33 13.17 15.42
C LYS A 212 13.90 13.26 14.00
N ALA A 213 13.60 12.27 13.16
CA ALA A 213 13.98 12.31 11.76
C ALA A 213 13.33 13.50 11.05
N ARG A 214 12.01 13.71 11.21
CA ARG A 214 11.31 14.85 10.58
C ARG A 214 11.86 16.20 11.04
N ALA A 215 12.11 16.37 12.34
CA ALA A 215 12.63 17.62 12.89
C ALA A 215 14.05 17.94 12.40
N HIS A 216 14.91 16.93 12.26
CA HIS A 216 16.28 17.11 11.80
C HIS A 216 16.37 17.22 10.27
N LEU A 217 15.81 16.24 9.56
CA LEU A 217 15.91 16.15 8.10
C LEU A 217 15.03 17.20 7.43
N LYS A 218 13.88 17.58 7.99
CA LYS A 218 12.92 18.52 7.37
C LYS A 218 12.57 18.12 5.93
N PRO A 219 11.96 16.93 5.74
CA PRO A 219 11.68 16.40 4.41
C PRO A 219 10.66 17.27 3.66
N GLU A 220 10.89 17.47 2.37
CA GLU A 220 9.95 18.10 1.44
C GLU A 220 9.08 17.06 0.73
N VAL A 221 9.56 15.82 0.62
CA VAL A 221 8.86 14.74 -0.06
C VAL A 221 8.78 13.52 0.83
N LEU A 222 7.56 12.99 0.97
CA LEU A 222 7.25 11.76 1.67
C LEU A 222 6.91 10.67 0.66
N PHE A 223 7.25 9.42 0.98
CA PHE A 223 6.94 8.27 0.14
C PHE A 223 6.31 7.14 0.94
N CYS A 224 5.22 6.58 0.43
CA CYS A 224 4.66 5.32 0.93
C CYS A 224 4.11 4.51 -0.24
N GLY A 225 4.11 3.19 -0.11
CA GLY A 225 3.68 2.32 -1.23
C GLY A 225 3.49 0.85 -0.91
N ASP A 226 3.64 0.42 0.35
CA ASP A 226 3.25 -0.92 0.78
C ASP A 226 1.71 -1.05 0.97
N PRO A 227 1.06 -2.05 0.33
CA PRO A 227 -0.39 -2.25 0.40
C PRO A 227 -0.88 -2.64 1.81
N VAL A 228 -0.13 -3.46 2.54
CA VAL A 228 -0.51 -3.97 3.87
C VAL A 228 -0.22 -2.95 4.96
N GLN A 229 0.96 -2.34 4.92
CA GLN A 229 1.47 -1.47 5.98
C GLN A 229 0.92 -0.04 5.91
N HIS A 230 0.50 0.44 4.74
CA HIS A 230 -0.01 1.83 4.59
C HIS A 230 -1.49 1.87 4.21
N CYS A 231 -1.91 0.97 3.33
CA CYS A 231 -3.28 0.90 2.80
C CYS A 231 -4.06 -0.33 3.30
N GLY A 232 -3.57 -1.04 4.32
CA GLY A 232 -4.25 -2.18 4.94
C GLY A 232 -5.25 -1.77 6.02
N CYS A 233 -6.03 -2.74 6.49
CA CYS A 233 -7.05 -2.56 7.53
C CYS A 233 -6.52 -2.69 8.96
N SER A 234 -5.25 -3.05 9.14
CA SER A 234 -4.66 -3.29 10.45
C SER A 234 -4.46 -2.01 11.28
N LEU A 235 -4.36 -2.17 12.60
CA LEU A 235 -4.02 -1.09 13.53
C LEU A 235 -2.67 -0.45 13.20
N TYR A 236 -1.71 -1.24 12.68
CA TYR A 236 -0.44 -0.72 12.16
C TYR A 236 -0.69 0.31 11.06
N ALA A 237 -1.48 -0.05 10.05
CA ALA A 237 -1.74 0.81 8.91
C ALA A 237 -2.55 2.06 9.30
N GLY A 238 -3.52 1.91 10.22
CA GLY A 238 -4.22 3.03 10.82
C GLY A 238 -3.28 4.03 11.51
N ARG A 239 -2.34 3.52 12.33
CA ARG A 239 -1.36 4.38 12.99
C ARG A 239 -0.43 5.07 11.98
N PHE A 240 0.05 4.35 10.98
CA PHE A 240 0.85 4.95 9.92
C PHE A 240 0.12 6.11 9.24
N ARG A 241 -1.16 5.96 8.91
CA ARG A 241 -1.96 7.03 8.30
C ARG A 241 -2.13 8.24 9.23
N ALA A 242 -2.29 8.02 10.53
CA ALA A 242 -2.34 9.11 11.52
C ALA A 242 -1.00 9.86 11.63
N ASP A 243 0.12 9.14 11.64
CA ASP A 243 1.46 9.74 11.67
C ASP A 243 1.77 10.47 10.35
N LEU A 244 1.33 9.93 9.22
CA LEU A 244 1.39 10.58 7.90
C LEU A 244 0.57 11.87 7.86
N ALA A 245 -0.66 11.87 8.40
CA ALA A 245 -1.48 13.08 8.50
C ALA A 245 -0.77 14.16 9.34
N THR A 246 -0.15 13.77 10.46
CA THR A 246 0.65 14.66 11.30
C THR A 246 1.83 15.23 10.51
N ALA A 247 2.60 14.37 9.84
CA ALA A 247 3.72 14.81 9.00
C ALA A 247 3.27 15.77 7.88
N MET A 248 2.12 15.53 7.25
CA MET A 248 1.60 16.43 6.21
C MET A 248 1.10 17.77 6.76
N ALA A 249 0.71 17.85 8.03
CA ALA A 249 0.25 19.06 8.70
C ALA A 249 1.40 19.94 9.24
N GLU A 250 2.56 19.35 9.54
CA GLU A 250 3.74 20.09 10.02
C GLU A 250 4.33 21.05 8.97
N ASP A 251 4.08 20.81 7.68
CA ASP A 251 4.60 21.62 6.59
C ASP A 251 3.65 21.58 5.38
N GLU A 252 3.03 22.72 5.06
CA GLU A 252 2.11 22.88 3.93
C GLU A 252 2.82 22.73 2.58
N ASN A 253 4.14 22.87 2.53
CA ASN A 253 4.92 22.67 1.30
C ASN A 253 5.28 21.20 1.04
N ARG A 254 5.05 20.32 2.01
CA ARG A 254 5.40 18.90 1.94
C ARG A 254 4.45 18.15 1.01
N VAL A 255 5.01 17.25 0.21
CA VAL A 255 4.28 16.46 -0.80
C VAL A 255 4.39 14.99 -0.46
N LEU A 256 3.29 14.25 -0.61
CA LEU A 256 3.28 12.79 -0.56
C LEU A 256 3.28 12.24 -1.98
N ILE A 257 4.22 11.34 -2.28
CA ILE A 257 4.25 10.59 -3.53
C ILE A 257 4.01 9.11 -3.24
N THR A 258 3.05 8.52 -3.93
CA THR A 258 2.64 7.11 -3.76
C THR A 258 2.27 6.46 -5.10
N GLN A 259 1.84 5.20 -5.07
CA GLN A 259 1.26 4.53 -6.23
C GLN A 259 -0.12 5.13 -6.57
N LEU A 260 -0.45 5.26 -7.86
CA LEU A 260 -1.70 5.86 -8.33
C LEU A 260 -2.94 5.20 -7.70
N GLY A 261 -2.95 3.87 -7.62
CA GLY A 261 -4.06 3.11 -7.04
C GLY A 261 -4.29 3.35 -5.55
N PHE A 262 -3.32 3.94 -4.84
CA PHE A 262 -3.40 4.17 -3.39
C PHE A 262 -3.97 5.54 -3.05
N VAL A 263 -3.97 6.48 -4.00
CA VAL A 263 -4.48 7.84 -3.80
C VAL A 263 -5.92 7.86 -3.27
N PRO A 264 -6.87 7.06 -3.80
CA PRO A 264 -8.23 7.06 -3.26
C PRO A 264 -8.33 6.64 -1.79
N TYR A 265 -7.51 5.69 -1.34
CA TYR A 265 -7.45 5.28 0.07
C TYR A 265 -6.88 6.38 0.96
N LEU A 266 -5.82 7.05 0.48
CA LEU A 266 -5.23 8.17 1.19
C LEU A 266 -6.20 9.37 1.26
N HIS A 267 -6.99 9.61 0.21
CA HIS A 267 -8.05 10.62 0.25
C HIS A 267 -9.16 10.29 1.26
N ALA A 268 -9.51 9.01 1.39
CA ALA A 268 -10.53 8.57 2.34
C ALA A 268 -10.06 8.69 3.80
N ALA A 269 -8.76 8.50 4.05
CA ALA A 269 -8.21 8.43 5.41
C ALA A 269 -7.50 9.71 5.90
N LEU A 270 -7.02 10.56 4.98
CA LEU A 270 -6.29 11.78 5.34
C LEU A 270 -7.20 13.01 5.25
N PRO A 271 -6.91 14.07 6.04
CA PRO A 271 -7.68 15.32 6.00
C PRO A 271 -7.76 15.92 4.58
N PRO A 272 -8.91 16.48 4.17
CA PRO A 272 -9.07 17.07 2.83
C PRO A 272 -8.04 18.14 2.46
N SER A 273 -7.51 18.87 3.46
CA SER A 273 -6.43 19.87 3.29
C SER A 273 -5.08 19.29 2.85
N THR A 274 -4.97 17.97 2.71
CA THR A 274 -3.76 17.30 2.20
C THR A 274 -3.91 16.81 0.76
N HIS A 275 -5.13 16.74 0.21
CA HIS A 275 -5.42 16.03 -1.05
C HIS A 275 -4.81 16.70 -2.28
N ASP A 276 -4.53 18.00 -2.23
CA ASP A 276 -3.83 18.75 -3.28
C ASP A 276 -2.31 18.57 -3.25
N ARG A 277 -1.79 17.80 -2.28
CA ARG A 277 -0.37 17.50 -2.10
C ARG A 277 -0.06 16.00 -2.15
N ILE A 278 -0.99 15.20 -2.67
CA ILE A 278 -0.82 13.76 -2.89
C ILE A 278 -0.68 13.51 -4.39
N VAL A 279 0.46 12.94 -4.77
CA VAL A 279 0.81 12.61 -6.16
C VAL A 279 0.83 11.08 -6.31
N GLY A 280 -0.05 10.57 -7.16
CA GLY A 280 -0.08 9.15 -7.54
C GLY A 280 0.70 8.89 -8.81
N VAL A 281 1.78 8.12 -8.73
CA VAL A 281 2.57 7.69 -9.90
C VAL A 281 2.05 6.36 -10.42
N GLY A 282 1.92 6.23 -11.73
CA GLY A 282 1.50 4.96 -12.33
C GLY A 282 2.58 3.89 -12.15
N ASN A 283 2.17 2.62 -12.12
CA ASN A 283 3.09 1.49 -12.10
C ASN A 283 2.84 0.64 -13.35
N ASP A 284 3.90 0.27 -14.05
CA ASP A 284 3.87 -0.69 -15.12
C ASP A 284 4.73 -1.92 -14.80
N ARG A 285 4.56 -2.99 -15.57
CA ARG A 285 5.38 -4.21 -15.47
C ARG A 285 6.50 -4.22 -16.51
N THR A 286 6.98 -3.05 -16.94
CA THR A 286 8.09 -2.99 -17.89
C THR A 286 9.38 -3.43 -17.23
N ALA A 287 10.26 -4.02 -18.04
CA ALA A 287 11.58 -4.45 -17.58
C ALA A 287 12.58 -3.29 -17.46
N GLN A 288 12.22 -2.08 -17.90
CA GLN A 288 13.14 -0.95 -17.94
C GLN A 288 12.77 0.07 -16.86
N PHE A 289 13.76 0.39 -16.01
CA PHE A 289 13.59 1.42 -15.01
C PHE A 289 13.45 2.81 -15.64
N ASN A 290 12.37 3.50 -15.28
CA ASN A 290 12.19 4.90 -15.62
C ASN A 290 12.97 5.80 -14.65
N VAL A 291 13.95 6.52 -15.19
CA VAL A 291 14.78 7.48 -14.44
C VAL A 291 14.45 8.94 -14.76
N ASP A 292 13.39 9.18 -15.53
CA ASP A 292 12.87 10.50 -15.89
C ASP A 292 11.34 10.50 -16.07
N LEU A 293 10.65 10.75 -14.95
CA LEU A 293 9.20 10.86 -14.88
C LEU A 293 8.62 12.05 -15.66
N THR A 294 9.46 12.95 -16.17
CA THR A 294 8.99 14.05 -17.04
C THR A 294 8.67 13.56 -18.45
N SER A 295 9.23 12.42 -18.86
CA SER A 295 9.02 11.81 -20.17
C SER A 295 7.89 10.77 -20.19
N SER A 296 7.72 10.04 -19.08
CA SER A 296 6.68 9.04 -18.87
C SER A 296 6.34 9.00 -17.39
N PHE A 297 5.07 9.12 -17.02
CA PHE A 297 4.67 9.20 -15.60
C PHE A 297 4.34 7.84 -14.97
N TYR A 298 5.20 6.86 -15.23
CA TYR A 298 5.09 5.49 -14.76
C TYR A 298 6.44 4.98 -14.24
N THR A 299 6.42 4.12 -13.22
CA THR A 299 7.60 3.41 -12.74
C THR A 299 7.44 1.90 -12.89
N ALA A 300 8.57 1.19 -12.89
CA ALA A 300 8.57 -0.27 -12.84
C ALA A 300 8.00 -0.75 -11.49
N ALA A 301 7.18 -1.80 -11.54
CA ALA A 301 6.61 -2.43 -10.36
C ALA A 301 7.65 -3.34 -9.66
N THR A 302 8.42 -2.78 -8.73
CA THR A 302 9.33 -3.55 -7.86
C THR A 302 8.81 -3.70 -6.45
N ALA A 303 9.40 -4.63 -5.68
CA ALA A 303 8.96 -4.94 -4.32
C ALA A 303 9.44 -3.95 -3.24
N ASN A 304 10.30 -2.99 -3.59
CA ASN A 304 10.89 -2.03 -2.65
C ASN A 304 10.59 -0.57 -3.05
N ILE A 305 10.11 0.22 -2.10
CA ILE A 305 9.71 1.63 -2.30
C ILE A 305 10.84 2.49 -2.88
N PHE A 306 12.11 2.20 -2.56
CA PHE A 306 13.25 2.96 -3.04
C PHE A 306 13.42 2.79 -4.54
N THR A 307 13.43 1.55 -5.00
CA THR A 307 13.53 1.21 -6.42
C THR A 307 12.26 1.55 -7.19
N MET A 308 11.09 1.47 -6.54
CA MET A 308 9.79 1.68 -7.18
C MET A 308 9.45 3.17 -7.35
N LEU A 309 9.73 4.03 -6.36
CA LEU A 309 9.29 5.44 -6.37
C LEU A 309 10.38 6.43 -5.96
N VAL A 310 11.09 6.22 -4.85
CA VAL A 310 12.00 7.24 -4.30
C VAL A 310 13.08 7.62 -5.29
N LEU A 311 13.79 6.62 -5.85
CA LEU A 311 14.90 6.85 -6.77
C LEU A 311 14.43 7.32 -8.16
N PRO A 312 13.40 6.74 -8.79
CA PRO A 312 12.82 7.30 -10.01
C PRO A 312 12.46 8.78 -9.90
N VAL A 313 11.84 9.19 -8.78
CA VAL A 313 11.53 10.59 -8.51
C VAL A 313 12.81 11.41 -8.27
N ALA A 314 13.76 10.91 -7.49
CA ALA A 314 15.03 11.58 -7.24
C ALA A 314 15.79 11.89 -8.53
N PHE A 315 15.85 10.91 -9.45
CA PHE A 315 16.51 11.08 -10.76
C PHE A 315 15.76 12.03 -11.69
N SER A 316 14.44 12.11 -11.56
CA SER A 316 13.63 13.10 -12.29
C SER A 316 13.89 14.53 -11.80
N ILE A 317 14.23 14.70 -10.53
CA ILE A 317 14.46 16.02 -9.90
C ILE A 317 15.91 16.50 -10.11
N ALA A 318 16.89 15.63 -9.89
CA ALA A 318 18.29 16.04 -9.78
C ALA A 318 19.24 15.20 -10.62
N LYS A 319 20.39 15.79 -10.96
CA LYS A 319 21.53 15.05 -11.50
C LYS A 319 22.38 14.43 -10.41
N GLU A 320 22.39 15.01 -9.21
CA GLU A 320 23.12 14.49 -8.06
C GLU A 320 22.14 13.97 -7.01
N VAL A 321 22.28 12.68 -6.67
CA VAL A 321 21.44 12.01 -5.68
C VAL A 321 22.32 11.35 -4.62
N ASP A 322 22.13 11.74 -3.37
CA ASP A 322 22.75 11.16 -2.20
C ASP A 322 21.75 10.23 -1.49
N ILE A 323 22.17 9.01 -1.17
CA ILE A 323 21.35 7.97 -0.54
C ILE A 323 21.85 7.70 0.88
N TYR A 324 20.92 7.54 1.82
CA TYR A 324 21.19 7.30 3.24
C TYR A 324 20.28 6.20 3.77
N GLY A 325 20.76 5.42 4.74
CA GLY A 325 19.91 4.48 5.51
C GLY A 325 19.29 3.37 4.66
N CYS A 326 20.00 2.89 3.65
CA CYS A 326 19.59 1.79 2.78
C CYS A 326 20.52 0.59 3.01
N ASP A 327 20.44 0.02 4.21
CA ASP A 327 21.51 -0.84 4.74
C ASP A 327 21.48 -2.24 4.14
N GLY A 328 20.30 -2.74 3.72
CA GLY A 328 20.12 -4.14 3.36
C GLY A 328 20.40 -5.07 4.56
N GLN A 329 20.74 -6.33 4.27
CA GLN A 329 21.19 -7.29 5.27
C GLN A 329 22.17 -8.30 4.66
N PRO A 330 23.11 -8.88 5.43
CA PRO A 330 23.91 -9.99 4.92
C PRO A 330 23.03 -11.14 4.46
N PHE A 331 23.38 -11.78 3.33
CA PHE A 331 22.59 -12.90 2.79
C PHE A 331 22.42 -14.04 3.80
N ALA A 332 23.44 -14.33 4.60
CA ALA A 332 23.39 -15.33 5.68
C ALA A 332 22.34 -15.02 6.78
N GLN A 333 21.80 -13.80 6.82
CA GLN A 333 20.78 -13.35 7.77
C GLN A 333 19.41 -13.14 7.10
N ALA A 334 19.26 -13.50 5.83
CA ALA A 334 18.03 -13.32 5.04
C ALA A 334 16.90 -14.31 5.41
N THR A 335 16.67 -14.50 6.70
CA THR A 335 15.60 -15.35 7.25
C THR A 335 14.47 -14.55 7.88
N LYS A 336 14.57 -13.22 7.90
CA LYS A 336 13.61 -12.28 8.48
C LYS A 336 13.61 -10.95 7.71
N PRO A 337 12.59 -10.09 7.89
CA PRO A 337 12.62 -8.72 7.39
C PRO A 337 13.86 -7.97 7.88
N TRP A 338 14.42 -7.08 7.04
CA TRP A 338 15.58 -6.26 7.42
C TRP A 338 15.21 -5.24 8.51
N GLY A 339 16.19 -4.86 9.34
CA GLY A 339 15.97 -3.97 10.47
C GLY A 339 15.51 -2.57 10.08
N HIS A 340 14.80 -1.90 11.00
CA HIS A 340 14.32 -0.53 10.82
C HIS A 340 14.82 0.40 11.94
N ALA A 341 15.05 1.65 11.59
CA ALA A 341 15.63 2.66 12.48
C ALA A 341 14.77 3.00 13.71
N GLN A 342 13.45 2.74 13.69
CA GLN A 342 12.50 3.02 14.78
C GLN A 342 11.73 1.75 15.17
N GLU A 343 12.48 0.73 15.57
CA GLU A 343 11.98 -0.61 15.85
C GLU A 343 10.97 -0.61 17.03
N ASP A 344 11.16 0.23 18.06
CA ASP A 344 10.40 0.11 19.33
C ASP A 344 8.90 0.52 19.26
N ASP A 345 8.50 1.52 18.47
CA ASP A 345 7.08 1.98 18.43
C ASP A 345 6.21 1.21 17.43
N TYR A 346 6.84 0.64 16.39
CA TYR A 346 6.14 -0.09 15.34
C TYR A 346 6.24 -1.61 15.46
N MET A 347 7.22 -2.19 16.18
CA MET A 347 7.35 -3.66 16.27
C MET A 347 6.31 -4.35 17.12
N SER A 348 5.86 -3.73 18.22
CA SER A 348 4.67 -4.23 18.94
C SER A 348 3.45 -4.32 18.00
N LYS A 349 3.42 -3.46 16.97
CA LYS A 349 2.40 -3.39 15.93
C LYS A 349 2.73 -4.23 14.68
N MET A 350 3.98 -4.63 14.43
CA MET A 350 4.31 -5.55 13.35
C MET A 350 3.75 -6.96 13.63
N ALA A 351 3.71 -7.37 14.90
CA ALA A 351 2.99 -8.58 15.27
C ALA A 351 1.48 -8.53 14.91
N VAL A 352 0.89 -7.33 14.84
CA VAL A 352 -0.50 -7.13 14.40
C VAL A 352 -0.64 -7.44 12.92
N THR A 353 0.27 -6.95 12.07
CA THR A 353 0.20 -7.25 10.62
C THR A 353 0.37 -8.74 10.33
N HIS A 354 1.15 -9.48 11.14
CA HIS A 354 1.22 -10.94 11.06
C HIS A 354 -0.11 -11.65 11.34
N ARG A 355 -0.91 -11.13 12.28
CA ARG A 355 -2.23 -11.71 12.61
C ARG A 355 -3.31 -11.30 11.62
N VAL A 356 -3.26 -10.08 11.11
CA VAL A 356 -4.28 -9.56 10.18
C VAL A 356 -4.06 -10.05 8.74
N HIS A 357 -2.80 -10.26 8.34
CA HIS A 357 -2.39 -10.64 6.98
C HIS A 357 -1.39 -11.81 6.99
N PRO A 358 -1.73 -12.99 7.54
CA PRO A 358 -0.77 -14.09 7.69
C PRO A 358 -0.11 -14.54 6.37
N GLY A 359 -0.87 -14.61 5.28
CA GLY A 359 -0.39 -14.95 3.95
C GLY A 359 0.70 -14.01 3.44
N PHE A 360 0.58 -12.69 3.72
CA PHE A 360 1.61 -11.70 3.39
C PHE A 360 2.98 -12.04 3.98
N TRP A 361 3.04 -12.75 5.11
CA TRP A 361 4.31 -13.08 5.78
C TRP A 361 4.91 -14.42 5.38
N GLN A 362 4.24 -15.19 4.52
CA GLN A 362 4.74 -16.45 3.95
C GLN A 362 5.70 -16.18 2.77
N ARG A 363 6.69 -15.31 2.97
CA ARG A 363 7.58 -14.80 1.92
C ARG A 363 8.88 -15.58 1.85
N ASN A 364 9.46 -15.68 0.65
CA ASN A 364 10.83 -16.12 0.48
C ASN A 364 11.78 -14.92 0.57
N TYR A 365 12.20 -14.58 1.79
CA TYR A 365 13.06 -13.41 2.03
C TYR A 365 14.40 -13.46 1.30
N ALA A 366 14.92 -14.65 0.97
CA ALA A 366 16.16 -14.78 0.21
C ALA A 366 15.96 -14.37 -1.25
N GLU A 367 14.90 -14.85 -1.90
CA GLU A 367 14.55 -14.45 -3.28
C GLU A 367 14.22 -12.96 -3.36
N GLU A 368 13.50 -12.43 -2.37
CA GLU A 368 13.18 -10.99 -2.32
C GLU A 368 14.41 -10.12 -2.13
N LEU A 369 15.36 -10.57 -1.31
CA LEU A 369 16.61 -9.86 -1.12
C LEU A 369 17.44 -9.84 -2.41
N ILE A 370 17.49 -10.96 -3.14
CA ILE A 370 18.17 -11.05 -4.43
C ILE A 370 17.50 -10.11 -5.44
N SER A 371 16.17 -10.21 -5.59
CA SER A 371 15.41 -9.33 -6.49
C SER A 371 15.65 -7.85 -6.17
N TYR A 372 15.68 -7.49 -4.89
CA TYR A 372 15.96 -6.11 -4.47
C TYR A 372 17.39 -5.67 -4.86
N TYR A 373 18.38 -6.55 -4.76
CA TYR A 373 19.76 -6.22 -5.13
C TYR A 373 19.91 -6.03 -6.63
N ASP A 374 19.27 -6.90 -7.42
CA ASP A 374 19.26 -6.82 -8.88
C ASP A 374 18.51 -5.56 -9.34
N ASP A 375 17.31 -5.31 -8.81
CA ASP A 375 16.53 -4.08 -9.09
C ASP A 375 17.33 -2.81 -8.78
N MET A 376 18.08 -2.81 -7.66
CA MET A 376 18.91 -1.66 -7.29
C MET A 376 20.09 -1.48 -8.24
N ASP A 377 20.81 -2.54 -8.62
CA ASP A 377 21.96 -2.41 -9.54
C ASP A 377 21.50 -1.93 -10.93
N ASP A 378 20.42 -2.51 -11.45
CA ASP A 378 19.84 -2.14 -12.75
C ASP A 378 19.36 -0.69 -12.78
N LEU A 379 18.63 -0.26 -11.74
CA LEU A 379 18.13 1.11 -11.64
C LEU A 379 19.28 2.13 -11.54
N LEU A 380 20.29 1.86 -10.71
CA LEU A 380 21.43 2.77 -10.56
C LEU A 380 22.28 2.82 -11.84
N ALA A 381 22.48 1.69 -12.51
CA ALA A 381 23.17 1.64 -13.80
C ALA A 381 22.40 2.42 -14.88
N ALA A 382 21.07 2.30 -14.92
CA ALA A 382 20.23 3.07 -15.84
C ALA A 382 20.35 4.58 -15.57
N ALA A 383 20.35 5.00 -14.30
CA ALA A 383 20.51 6.40 -13.92
C ALA A 383 21.88 6.95 -14.32
N GLU A 384 22.96 6.21 -14.08
CA GLU A 384 24.32 6.62 -14.46
C GLU A 384 24.49 6.72 -15.97
N LYS A 385 23.92 5.78 -16.72
CA LYS A 385 23.87 5.84 -18.19
C LYS A 385 23.12 7.08 -18.69
N ALA A 386 22.11 7.54 -17.93
CA ALA A 386 21.38 8.78 -18.20
C ALA A 386 22.10 10.05 -17.67
N GLY A 387 23.35 9.94 -17.21
CA GLY A 387 24.17 11.06 -16.76
C GLY A 387 23.85 11.55 -15.34
N ARG A 388 23.29 10.68 -14.50
CA ARG A 388 23.08 10.94 -13.07
C ARG A 388 24.29 10.49 -12.25
N THR A 389 24.63 11.26 -11.23
CA THR A 389 25.64 10.92 -10.23
C THR A 389 24.95 10.43 -8.96
N VAL A 390 25.28 9.21 -8.53
CA VAL A 390 24.70 8.60 -7.32
C VAL A 390 25.78 8.34 -6.30
N ARG A 391 25.57 8.79 -5.06
CA ARG A 391 26.48 8.57 -3.93
C ARG A 391 25.70 7.95 -2.77
N ASN A 392 26.18 6.84 -2.25
CA ASN A 392 25.67 6.29 -1.01
C ASN A 392 26.48 6.87 0.17
N ARG A 393 25.81 7.40 1.19
CA ARG A 393 26.43 8.17 2.27
C ARG A 393 26.50 7.43 3.60
N THR A 394 25.86 6.26 3.68
CA THR A 394 25.96 5.35 4.83
C THR A 394 26.42 3.95 4.38
N PRO A 395 27.04 3.14 5.25
CA PRO A 395 27.38 1.77 4.92
C PRO A 395 26.15 0.96 4.46
N SER A 396 26.34 0.03 3.53
CA SER A 396 25.26 -0.82 3.01
C SER A 396 25.79 -2.19 2.62
N TYR A 397 25.01 -3.23 2.89
CA TYR A 397 25.19 -4.59 2.37
C TYR A 397 24.67 -4.75 0.94
N VAL A 398 23.89 -3.78 0.43
CA VAL A 398 23.42 -3.78 -0.96
C VAL A 398 24.62 -3.52 -1.88
N PRO A 399 25.04 -4.49 -2.73
CA PRO A 399 26.29 -4.37 -3.48
C PRO A 399 26.37 -3.11 -4.35
N ALA A 400 25.26 -2.76 -5.00
CA ALA A 400 25.17 -1.56 -5.84
C ALA A 400 25.42 -0.26 -5.05
N LEU A 401 24.94 -0.17 -3.81
CA LEU A 401 25.15 0.98 -2.93
C LEU A 401 26.53 0.97 -2.29
N ALA A 402 27.06 -0.20 -1.94
CA ALA A 402 28.41 -0.35 -1.40
C ALA A 402 29.49 0.14 -2.39
N LYS A 403 29.36 -0.22 -3.68
CA LYS A 403 30.25 0.29 -4.76
C LYS A 403 30.28 1.82 -4.84
N ARG A 404 29.18 2.47 -4.45
CA ARG A 404 28.95 3.92 -4.53
C ARG A 404 29.13 4.61 -3.17
N PHE A 405 29.68 3.93 -2.17
CA PHE A 405 29.84 4.49 -0.84
C PHE A 405 30.88 5.63 -0.85
N ARG A 406 30.45 6.81 -0.41
CA ARG A 406 31.24 8.02 -0.24
C ARG A 406 30.86 8.62 1.12
N PRO A 407 31.62 8.32 2.20
CA PRO A 407 31.30 8.87 3.51
C PRO A 407 31.24 10.40 3.44
N LEU A 408 30.45 10.97 4.35
CA LEU A 408 30.29 12.41 4.49
C LEU A 408 31.55 13.09 5.03
#